data_AF-A0A6J4Y7B5-F1
#
_entry.id   AF-A0A6J4Y7B5-F1
#
_cell.length_a   1.000
_cell.length_b   1.000
_cell.length_c   1.000
_cell.angle_alpha   90.00
_cell.angle_beta   90.00
_cell.angle_gamma   90.00
#
_symmetry.space_group_name_H-M   'P 1'
#
loop_
_entity.id
_entity.type
_entity.pdbx_description
1 polymer ?
#
loop_
_entity_poly.entity_id
_entity_poly.type
_entity_poly.pdbx_seq_one_letter_code
_entity_poly.pdbx_strand_id
1 'polypeptide(L)'
;MKQNPGLPNRYCIKNTPRGRQAGIATGCLVVIIAVILIFVAIGVYVAGNYQTWLAHGIAAGMHAVIESTDLPQQEKTEITQIIDQIKTGYLNGEISFAELGLILESMGRSPVIPIGLVIQFEESYVSPSGLISEEKAEANINLNRLARGIADDQIDWDTAAEILAPISDPGEDGNQHLRPPAEVSDDDIRLVLAAVRETADEAGISMEKIEIDISDEFKNSVEIALGREIW
;
A
#
# COMPACT_ATOMS: atom_id res chain seq x y z
N MET A 1 -75.25 14.28 3.42
CA MET A 1 -74.85 14.23 4.85
C MET A 1 -73.83 13.11 5.00
N LYS A 2 -72.63 13.20 5.59
CA LYS A 2 -71.85 14.27 6.22
C LYS A 2 -70.37 13.81 6.18
N GLN A 3 -69.48 14.76 5.89
CA GLN A 3 -68.16 15.06 6.49
C GLN A 3 -67.04 14.00 6.58
N ASN A 4 -65.93 14.37 5.92
CA ASN A 4 -64.52 14.06 6.21
C ASN A 4 -64.13 14.61 7.61
N PRO A 5 -63.24 13.93 8.38
CA PRO A 5 -61.91 14.52 8.59
C PRO A 5 -60.76 13.53 8.92
N GLY A 6 -59.52 13.95 8.64
CA GLY A 6 -58.41 13.80 9.61
C GLY A 6 -57.29 12.79 9.31
N LEU A 7 -56.18 13.29 8.79
CA LEU A 7 -54.82 12.88 9.23
C LEU A 7 -54.50 13.70 10.51
N PRO A 8 -53.68 13.23 11.49
CA PRO A 8 -52.24 13.05 11.26
C PRO A 8 -51.47 12.01 12.13
N ASN A 9 -50.33 11.60 11.57
CA ASN A 9 -49.00 11.47 12.20
C ASN A 9 -48.82 10.60 13.47
N ARG A 10 -48.17 9.43 13.29
CA ARG A 10 -47.22 8.88 14.28
C ARG A 10 -45.92 8.49 13.57
N TYR A 11 -44.88 9.27 13.84
CA TYR A 11 -43.49 8.92 13.61
C TYR A 11 -43.17 7.56 14.26
N CYS A 12 -42.86 6.56 13.44
CA CYS A 12 -42.02 5.45 13.88
C CYS A 12 -40.57 5.89 13.72
N ILE A 13 -39.97 6.29 14.84
CA ILE A 13 -38.50 6.38 14.97
C ILE A 13 -37.99 4.95 14.87
N LYS A 14 -37.51 4.56 13.69
CA LYS A 14 -36.63 3.39 13.56
C LYS A 14 -35.31 3.78 14.20
N ASN A 15 -35.02 3.19 15.35
CA ASN A 15 -33.68 3.16 15.92
C ASN A 15 -32.78 2.41 14.93
N THR A 16 -31.95 3.16 14.21
CA THR A 16 -30.83 2.62 13.44
C THR A 16 -29.74 2.16 14.42
N PRO A 17 -29.31 0.89 14.39
CA PRO A 17 -28.01 0.54 14.96
C PRO A 17 -26.91 1.21 14.14
N ARG A 18 -25.98 1.87 14.84
CA ARG A 18 -24.72 2.37 14.28
C ARG A 18 -24.01 1.24 13.53
N GLY A 19 -23.66 1.46 12.28
CA GLY A 19 -22.82 0.58 11.48
C GLY A 19 -21.86 1.43 10.67
N ARG A 20 -20.68 1.66 11.26
CA ARG A 20 -19.38 2.04 10.69
C ARG A 20 -19.41 2.87 9.39
N GLN A 21 -18.95 4.12 9.52
CA GLN A 21 -18.34 4.87 8.43
C GLN A 21 -17.40 3.93 7.66
N ALA A 22 -17.61 3.84 6.35
CA ALA A 22 -16.72 3.16 5.43
C ALA A 22 -15.35 3.86 5.48
N GLY A 23 -14.44 3.32 6.28
CA GLY A 23 -13.02 3.55 6.13
C GLY A 23 -12.53 2.47 5.18
N ILE A 24 -12.39 2.82 3.90
CA ILE A 24 -11.60 2.03 2.96
C ILE A 24 -10.16 2.38 3.31
N ALA A 25 -9.53 1.59 4.18
CA ALA A 25 -8.12 1.71 4.56
C ALA A 25 -7.26 0.87 3.62
N THR A 26 -7.38 1.22 2.35
CA THR A 26 -6.58 0.79 1.23
C THR A 26 -5.08 0.87 1.53
N GLY A 27 -4.35 -0.25 1.40
CA GLY A 27 -2.94 -0.32 0.98
C GLY A 27 -1.94 0.66 1.62
N CYS A 28 -2.09 0.97 2.90
CA CYS A 28 -1.31 2.00 3.63
C CYS A 28 0.20 1.65 3.79
N LEU A 29 0.68 0.49 3.34
CA LEU A 29 1.97 -0.05 3.77
C LEU A 29 3.22 0.61 3.19
N VAL A 30 3.16 0.95 1.91
CA VAL A 30 4.27 1.50 1.14
C VAL A 30 4.45 3.00 1.45
N VAL A 31 3.36 3.68 1.83
CA VAL A 31 3.37 5.09 2.26
C VAL A 31 4.03 5.27 3.64
N ILE A 32 4.09 4.21 4.45
CA ILE A 32 4.66 4.21 5.81
C ILE A 32 6.15 3.96 5.78
N ILE A 33 6.60 3.03 4.95
CA ILE A 33 8.01 2.86 4.62
C ILE A 33 8.58 4.21 4.12
N ALA A 34 7.82 5.00 3.36
CA ALA A 34 8.19 6.35 2.94
C ALA A 34 8.26 7.42 4.08
N VAL A 35 7.53 7.30 5.20
CA VAL A 35 7.64 8.28 6.32
C VAL A 35 8.84 7.98 7.24
N ILE A 36 9.20 6.70 7.38
CA ILE A 36 10.21 6.23 8.33
C ILE A 36 11.63 6.54 7.87
N LEU A 37 11.88 6.41 6.57
CA LEU A 37 13.19 6.65 5.98
C LEU A 37 13.51 8.15 5.88
N ILE A 38 12.48 9.00 5.82
CA ILE A 38 12.59 10.46 5.72
C ILE A 38 12.87 11.12 7.08
N PHE A 39 12.33 10.61 8.20
CA PHE A 39 12.68 11.13 9.55
C PHE A 39 14.06 10.69 10.04
N VAL A 40 14.52 9.50 9.63
CA VAL A 40 15.84 8.97 10.00
C VAL A 40 16.97 9.76 9.34
N ALA A 41 16.79 10.23 8.10
CA ALA A 41 17.77 11.03 7.36
C ALA A 41 17.84 12.52 7.76
N ILE A 42 16.73 13.12 8.21
CA ILE A 42 16.64 14.59 8.43
C ILE A 42 16.91 14.99 9.89
N GLY A 43 16.52 14.18 10.88
CA GLY A 43 16.57 14.57 12.30
C GLY A 43 17.96 14.51 12.95
N VAL A 44 18.82 13.58 12.54
CA VAL A 44 20.08 13.30 13.26
C VAL A 44 21.26 14.10 12.71
N TYR A 45 21.21 14.48 11.42
CA TYR A 45 22.31 15.18 10.75
C TYR A 45 22.35 16.71 11.05
N VAL A 46 21.26 17.34 11.52
CA VAL A 46 21.15 18.82 11.48
C VAL A 46 21.42 19.57 12.80
N ALA A 47 21.22 19.02 14.02
CA ALA A 47 21.63 19.81 15.20
C ALA A 47 22.02 19.00 16.42
N GLY A 48 23.32 19.04 16.74
CA GLY A 48 23.91 18.55 17.97
C GLY A 48 23.49 19.33 19.23
N ASN A 49 22.19 19.58 19.48
CA ASN A 49 21.70 20.16 20.74
C ASN A 49 20.16 20.10 21.03
N TYR A 50 19.53 18.99 21.48
CA TYR A 50 18.16 18.99 22.11
C TYR A 50 17.71 17.64 22.75
N GLN A 51 18.28 17.31 23.91
CA GLN A 51 18.52 15.96 24.45
C GLN A 51 17.38 14.98 24.89
N THR A 52 16.06 15.15 24.68
CA THR A 52 15.14 14.10 25.26
C THR A 52 13.76 13.87 24.63
N TRP A 53 13.26 14.78 23.77
CA TRP A 53 11.83 14.76 23.41
C TRP A 53 11.49 14.08 22.07
N LEU A 54 12.45 13.88 21.16
CA LEU A 54 12.19 13.43 19.79
C LEU A 54 12.11 11.90 19.61
N ALA A 55 12.88 11.12 20.38
CA ALA A 55 12.96 9.66 20.20
C ALA A 55 11.69 8.92 20.61
N HIS A 56 10.91 9.47 21.56
CA HIS A 56 9.61 8.92 21.98
C HIS A 56 8.47 9.34 21.05
N GLY A 57 8.53 10.54 20.45
CA GLY A 57 7.47 11.06 19.58
C GLY A 57 7.44 10.43 18.18
N ILE A 58 8.60 10.16 17.58
CA ILE A 58 8.71 9.60 16.23
C ILE A 58 8.35 8.11 16.24
N ALA A 59 8.87 7.34 17.21
CA ALA A 59 8.46 5.94 17.39
C ALA A 59 6.95 5.83 17.62
N ALA A 60 6.37 6.66 18.51
CA ALA A 60 4.93 6.68 18.73
C ALA A 60 4.11 7.06 17.47
N GLY A 61 4.62 7.96 16.63
CA GLY A 61 4.00 8.30 15.33
C GLY A 61 4.08 7.17 14.31
N MET A 62 5.23 6.50 14.21
CA MET A 62 5.41 5.32 13.35
C MET A 62 4.52 4.17 13.79
N HIS A 63 4.44 3.93 15.11
CA HIS A 63 3.51 2.97 15.69
C HIS A 63 2.06 3.31 15.37
N ALA A 64 1.65 4.57 15.51
CA ALA A 64 0.27 4.98 15.20
C ALA A 64 -0.07 4.76 13.71
N VAL A 65 0.92 4.95 12.84
CA VAL A 65 0.81 4.80 11.41
C VAL A 65 0.78 3.32 11.00
N ILE A 66 1.66 2.48 11.56
CA ILE A 66 1.63 1.02 11.42
C ILE A 66 0.32 0.45 11.99
N GLU A 67 -0.13 0.95 13.14
CA GLU A 67 -1.39 0.54 13.78
C GLU A 67 -2.60 0.89 12.92
N SER A 68 -2.53 1.95 12.12
CA SER A 68 -3.58 2.35 11.17
C SER A 68 -3.63 1.50 9.89
N THR A 69 -2.68 0.60 9.68
CA THR A 69 -2.69 -0.35 8.56
C THR A 69 -3.61 -1.53 8.86
N ASP A 70 -4.12 -2.17 7.81
CA ASP A 70 -4.88 -3.42 7.92
C ASP A 70 -3.97 -4.67 8.01
N LEU A 71 -2.70 -4.51 8.38
CA LEU A 71 -1.81 -5.66 8.59
C LEU A 71 -2.24 -6.52 9.78
N PRO A 72 -1.94 -7.83 9.73
CA PRO A 72 -1.98 -8.68 10.90
C PRO A 72 -1.16 -8.06 12.05
N GLN A 73 -1.68 -8.13 13.28
CA GLN A 73 -1.00 -7.53 14.45
C GLN A 73 0.41 -8.09 14.68
N GLN A 74 0.62 -9.35 14.27
CA GLN A 74 1.93 -10.00 14.30
C GLN A 74 2.93 -9.28 13.39
N GLU A 75 2.59 -9.06 12.11
CA GLU A 75 3.45 -8.34 11.17
C GLU A 75 3.75 -6.92 11.63
N LYS A 76 2.75 -6.20 12.19
CA LYS A 76 2.95 -4.87 12.77
C LYS A 76 4.04 -4.88 13.86
N THR A 77 4.02 -5.91 14.69
CA THR A 77 4.97 -6.09 15.80
C THR A 77 6.37 -6.40 15.28
N GLU A 78 6.48 -7.29 14.30
CA GLU A 78 7.75 -7.68 13.70
C GLU A 78 8.40 -6.50 12.94
N ILE A 79 7.62 -5.78 12.11
CA ILE A 79 8.09 -4.57 11.41
C ILE A 79 8.59 -3.51 12.41
N THR A 80 7.86 -3.30 13.51
CA THR A 80 8.27 -2.39 14.58
C THR A 80 9.64 -2.80 15.15
N GLN A 81 9.82 -4.08 15.47
CA GLN A 81 11.07 -4.56 16.05
C GLN A 81 12.25 -4.32 15.11
N ILE A 82 12.06 -4.52 13.82
CA ILE A 82 13.11 -4.27 12.83
C ILE A 82 13.47 -2.77 12.78
N ILE A 83 12.47 -1.88 12.79
CA ILE A 83 12.69 -0.42 12.84
C ILE A 83 13.49 -0.02 14.09
N ASP A 84 13.15 -0.58 15.24
CA ASP A 84 13.85 -0.30 16.51
C ASP A 84 15.30 -0.82 16.50
N GLN A 85 15.56 -1.97 15.87
CA GLN A 85 16.91 -2.50 15.68
C GLN A 85 17.75 -1.61 14.75
N ILE A 86 17.20 -1.21 13.59
CA ILE A 86 17.89 -0.29 12.66
C ILE A 86 18.23 1.03 13.35
N LYS A 87 17.27 1.59 14.08
CA LYS A 87 17.46 2.81 14.88
C LYS A 87 18.58 2.64 15.92
N THR A 88 18.56 1.53 16.67
CA THR A 88 19.56 1.26 17.71
C THR A 88 20.94 1.08 17.11
N GLY A 89 21.07 0.28 16.04
CA GLY A 89 22.32 0.07 15.32
C GLY A 89 22.88 1.38 14.77
N TYR A 90 22.04 2.26 14.22
CA TYR A 90 22.47 3.58 13.77
C TYR A 90 22.96 4.47 14.92
N LEU A 91 22.20 4.54 16.03
CA LEU A 91 22.58 5.35 17.19
C LEU A 91 23.89 4.88 17.85
N ASN A 92 24.17 3.59 17.81
CA ASN A 92 25.40 3.00 18.31
C ASN A 92 26.58 3.14 17.32
N GLY A 93 26.33 3.60 16.10
CA GLY A 93 27.34 3.65 15.02
C GLY A 93 27.66 2.29 14.41
N GLU A 94 26.84 1.27 14.67
CA GLU A 94 26.93 -0.08 14.09
C GLU A 94 26.34 -0.14 12.68
N ILE A 95 25.42 0.78 12.37
CA ILE A 95 24.90 1.03 11.03
C ILE A 95 25.32 2.46 10.67
N SER A 96 26.08 2.60 9.59
CA SER A 96 26.48 3.89 9.04
C SER A 96 25.36 4.54 8.23
N PHE A 97 25.50 5.83 7.94
CA PHE A 97 24.57 6.52 7.04
C PHE A 97 24.56 5.92 5.62
N ALA A 98 25.70 5.42 5.15
CA ALA A 98 25.78 4.74 3.86
C ALA A 98 25.00 3.41 3.87
N GLU A 99 25.13 2.64 4.95
CA GLU A 99 24.37 1.40 5.15
C GLU A 99 22.87 1.66 5.30
N LEU A 100 22.46 2.76 5.95
CA LEU A 100 21.06 3.18 5.93
C LEU A 100 20.57 3.40 4.51
N GLY A 101 21.33 4.11 3.67
CA GLY A 101 21.01 4.32 2.25
C GLY A 101 20.85 3.01 1.47
N LEU A 102 21.69 2.02 1.73
CA LEU A 102 21.58 0.69 1.12
C LEU A 102 20.32 -0.05 1.58
N ILE A 103 19.93 0.09 2.85
CA ILE A 103 18.67 -0.47 3.35
C ILE A 103 17.49 0.17 2.60
N LEU A 104 17.51 1.49 2.39
CA LEU A 104 16.48 2.18 1.60
C LEU A 104 16.38 1.62 0.18
N GLU A 105 17.53 1.48 -0.46
CA GLU A 105 17.62 1.01 -1.84
C GLU A 105 17.10 -0.43 -1.97
N SER A 106 17.49 -1.30 -1.03
CA SER A 106 17.02 -2.69 -1.02
C SER A 106 15.52 -2.78 -0.76
N MET A 107 14.99 -1.98 0.16
CA MET A 107 13.55 -1.91 0.40
C MET A 107 12.77 -1.39 -0.81
N GLY A 108 13.35 -0.45 -1.57
CA GLY A 108 12.78 0.04 -2.83
C GLY A 108 12.68 -1.01 -3.92
N ARG A 109 13.51 -2.08 -3.85
CA ARG A 109 13.46 -3.24 -4.73
C ARG A 109 12.63 -4.40 -4.15
N SER A 110 12.04 -4.23 -2.96
CA SER A 110 11.28 -5.30 -2.33
C SER A 110 9.99 -5.59 -3.11
N PRO A 111 9.62 -6.88 -3.29
CA PRO A 111 8.37 -7.28 -3.92
C PRO A 111 7.12 -6.78 -3.15
N VAL A 112 7.28 -6.34 -1.90
CA VAL A 112 6.21 -5.73 -1.09
C VAL A 112 5.61 -4.50 -1.78
N ILE A 113 6.41 -3.70 -2.49
CA ILE A 113 5.96 -2.48 -3.14
C ILE A 113 4.97 -2.75 -4.29
N PRO A 114 5.36 -3.50 -5.34
CA PRO A 114 4.45 -3.78 -6.45
C PRO A 114 3.21 -4.57 -6.00
N ILE A 115 3.33 -5.46 -5.01
CA ILE A 115 2.18 -6.18 -4.45
C ILE A 115 1.23 -5.24 -3.72
N GLY A 116 1.75 -4.34 -2.89
CA GLY A 116 0.94 -3.35 -2.18
C GLY A 116 0.15 -2.46 -3.14
N LEU A 117 0.76 -2.03 -4.24
CA LEU A 117 0.11 -1.23 -5.28
C LEU A 117 -0.98 -2.02 -6.03
N VAL A 118 -0.75 -3.29 -6.31
CA VAL A 118 -1.75 -4.15 -6.93
C VAL A 118 -2.94 -4.40 -6.00
N ILE A 119 -2.70 -4.68 -4.72
CA ILE A 119 -3.77 -4.84 -3.72
C ILE A 119 -4.56 -3.53 -3.61
N GLN A 120 -3.87 -2.40 -3.57
CA GLN A 120 -4.48 -1.08 -3.57
C GLN A 120 -5.39 -0.87 -4.79
N PHE A 121 -4.93 -1.24 -5.98
CA PHE A 121 -5.69 -1.15 -7.21
C PHE A 121 -6.93 -2.06 -7.16
N GLU A 122 -6.76 -3.31 -6.72
CA GLU A 122 -7.85 -4.27 -6.57
C GLU A 122 -8.93 -3.73 -5.63
N GLU A 123 -8.56 -3.25 -4.46
CA GLU A 123 -9.51 -2.69 -3.48
C GLU A 123 -10.16 -1.38 -3.94
N SER A 124 -9.43 -0.54 -4.70
CA SER A 124 -9.95 0.76 -5.13
C SER A 124 -10.86 0.65 -6.35
N TYR A 125 -10.51 -0.19 -7.32
CA TYR A 125 -11.17 -0.23 -8.63
C TYR A 125 -11.91 -1.54 -8.87
N VAL A 126 -11.29 -2.70 -8.59
CA VAL A 126 -11.87 -4.01 -8.94
C VAL A 126 -12.95 -4.45 -7.96
N SER A 127 -12.67 -4.45 -6.66
CA SER A 127 -13.60 -4.83 -5.59
C SER A 127 -14.94 -4.08 -5.65
N PRO A 128 -14.97 -2.74 -5.76
CA PRO A 128 -16.23 -1.97 -5.80
C PRO A 128 -16.90 -1.93 -7.18
N SER A 129 -16.26 -2.43 -8.24
CA SER A 129 -16.82 -2.43 -9.60
C SER A 129 -18.05 -3.34 -9.77
N GLY A 130 -18.76 -3.15 -10.88
CA GLY A 130 -19.85 -4.00 -11.33
C GLY A 130 -19.42 -5.30 -12.02
N LEU A 131 -18.11 -5.61 -12.04
CA LEU A 131 -17.59 -6.87 -12.58
C LEU A 131 -18.18 -8.08 -11.85
N ILE A 132 -18.38 -9.18 -12.58
CA ILE A 132 -18.85 -10.43 -11.99
C ILE A 132 -17.74 -11.13 -11.20
N SER A 133 -18.12 -12.08 -10.34
CA SER A 133 -17.19 -12.80 -9.46
C SER A 133 -16.05 -13.49 -10.23
N GLU A 134 -16.35 -14.04 -11.40
CA GLU A 134 -15.38 -14.69 -12.27
C GLU A 134 -14.35 -13.68 -12.82
N GLU A 135 -14.82 -12.51 -13.28
CA GLU A 135 -13.93 -11.42 -13.75
C GLU A 135 -13.03 -10.93 -12.61
N LYS A 136 -13.55 -10.82 -11.38
CA LYS A 136 -12.76 -10.40 -10.21
C LYS A 136 -11.72 -11.46 -9.81
N ALA A 137 -12.06 -12.73 -9.88
CA ALA A 137 -11.11 -13.82 -9.62
C ALA A 137 -9.98 -13.86 -10.66
N GLU A 138 -10.31 -13.66 -11.94
CA GLU A 138 -9.30 -13.54 -12.99
C GLU A 138 -8.44 -12.28 -12.83
N ALA A 139 -9.05 -11.16 -12.43
CA ALA A 139 -8.33 -9.92 -12.12
C ALA A 139 -7.28 -10.14 -11.03
N ASN A 140 -7.66 -10.77 -9.92
CA ASN A 140 -6.76 -11.07 -8.81
C ASN A 140 -5.51 -11.86 -9.26
N ILE A 141 -5.72 -12.91 -10.07
CA ILE A 141 -4.62 -13.73 -10.60
C ILE A 141 -3.70 -12.88 -11.49
N ASN A 142 -4.26 -12.14 -12.45
CA ASN A 142 -3.44 -11.40 -13.42
C ASN A 142 -2.75 -10.18 -12.79
N LEU A 143 -3.37 -9.52 -11.83
CA LEU A 143 -2.74 -8.46 -11.07
C LEU A 143 -1.59 -9.00 -10.20
N ASN A 144 -1.75 -10.18 -9.58
CA ASN A 144 -0.64 -10.82 -8.87
C ASN A 144 0.55 -11.13 -9.80
N ARG A 145 0.26 -11.56 -11.04
CA ARG A 145 1.29 -11.75 -12.06
C ARG A 145 1.99 -10.45 -12.44
N LEU A 146 1.25 -9.35 -12.58
CA LEU A 146 1.86 -8.05 -12.82
C LEU A 146 2.79 -7.64 -11.66
N ALA A 147 2.34 -7.81 -10.42
CA ALA A 147 3.19 -7.51 -9.25
C ALA A 147 4.47 -8.36 -9.25
N ARG A 148 4.38 -9.65 -9.62
CA ARG A 148 5.53 -10.54 -9.77
C ARG A 148 6.47 -10.07 -10.87
N GLY A 149 5.92 -9.76 -12.05
CA GLY A 149 6.71 -9.30 -13.17
C GLY A 149 7.48 -8.03 -12.86
N ILE A 150 6.89 -7.11 -12.09
CA ILE A 150 7.59 -5.90 -11.63
C ILE A 150 8.65 -6.24 -10.57
N ALA A 151 8.32 -7.11 -9.61
CA ALA A 151 9.26 -7.51 -8.57
C ALA A 151 10.51 -8.25 -9.12
N ASP A 152 10.32 -9.06 -10.15
CA ASP A 152 11.38 -9.86 -10.78
C ASP A 152 12.07 -9.11 -11.95
N ASP A 153 11.84 -7.79 -12.09
CA ASP A 153 12.34 -6.92 -13.18
C ASP A 153 12.00 -7.43 -14.61
N GLN A 154 10.96 -8.24 -14.75
CA GLN A 154 10.47 -8.76 -16.03
C GLN A 154 9.48 -7.80 -16.72
N ILE A 155 8.84 -6.91 -15.95
CA ILE A 155 7.95 -5.84 -16.42
C ILE A 155 8.44 -4.54 -15.77
N ASP A 156 8.80 -3.55 -16.57
CA ASP A 156 9.25 -2.26 -16.05
C ASP A 156 8.08 -1.35 -15.61
N TRP A 157 8.41 -0.32 -14.81
CA TRP A 157 7.42 0.61 -14.26
C TRP A 157 6.75 1.50 -15.31
N ASP A 158 7.39 1.76 -16.46
CA ASP A 158 6.80 2.55 -17.53
C ASP A 158 5.72 1.72 -18.25
N THR A 159 6.00 0.45 -18.54
CA THR A 159 5.01 -0.53 -19.03
C THR A 159 3.83 -0.64 -18.06
N ALA A 160 4.09 -0.72 -16.75
CA ALA A 160 3.02 -0.75 -15.75
C ALA A 160 2.18 0.55 -15.74
N ALA A 161 2.78 1.71 -16.01
CA ALA A 161 2.05 2.97 -16.13
C ALA A 161 1.20 3.03 -17.41
N GLU A 162 1.69 2.47 -18.52
CA GLU A 162 0.94 2.40 -19.79
C GLU A 162 -0.32 1.54 -19.67
N ILE A 163 -0.27 0.44 -18.92
CA ILE A 163 -1.43 -0.40 -18.59
C ILE A 163 -2.56 0.41 -17.94
N LEU A 164 -2.21 1.44 -17.15
CA LEU A 164 -3.16 2.29 -16.44
C LEU A 164 -3.69 3.45 -17.29
N ALA A 165 -3.20 3.65 -18.52
CA ALA A 165 -3.62 4.73 -19.40
C ALA A 165 -5.15 4.81 -19.62
N PRO A 166 -5.92 3.70 -19.74
CA PRO A 166 -7.37 3.77 -19.93
C PRO A 166 -8.11 4.47 -18.79
N ILE A 167 -7.54 4.50 -17.57
CA ILE A 167 -8.14 5.12 -16.39
C ILE A 167 -7.36 6.33 -15.89
N SER A 168 -6.41 6.82 -16.68
CA SER A 168 -5.58 7.97 -16.34
C SER A 168 -5.93 9.18 -17.20
N ASP A 169 -5.81 10.36 -16.61
CA ASP A 169 -5.89 11.64 -17.32
C ASP A 169 -4.55 12.40 -17.21
N PRO A 170 -4.21 13.24 -18.20
CA PRO A 170 -3.06 14.12 -18.07
C PRO A 170 -3.30 15.15 -16.96
N GLY A 171 -2.43 15.12 -15.95
CA GLY A 171 -2.36 16.10 -14.87
C GLY A 171 -1.78 17.44 -15.32
N GLU A 172 -2.04 18.48 -14.54
CA GLU A 172 -1.51 19.83 -14.80
C GLU A 172 0.03 19.92 -14.71
N ASP A 173 0.66 18.93 -14.06
CA ASP A 173 2.11 18.76 -13.93
C ASP A 173 2.75 18.05 -15.15
N GLY A 174 1.93 17.62 -16.11
CA GLY A 174 2.36 16.86 -17.28
C GLY A 174 2.50 15.35 -17.03
N ASN A 175 2.20 14.86 -15.82
CA ASN A 175 2.18 13.43 -15.48
C ASN A 175 0.77 12.84 -15.62
N GLN A 176 0.66 11.53 -15.84
CA GLN A 176 -0.63 10.83 -15.84
C GLN A 176 -1.13 10.65 -14.40
N HIS A 177 -2.38 11.05 -14.12
CA HIS A 177 -3.03 10.88 -12.82
C HIS A 177 -4.21 9.92 -12.97
N LEU A 178 -4.32 8.94 -12.07
CA LEU A 178 -5.45 8.04 -12.04
C LEU A 178 -6.74 8.80 -11.73
N ARG A 179 -7.79 8.54 -12.52
CA ARG A 179 -9.12 9.04 -12.24
C ARG A 179 -9.63 8.47 -10.90
N PRO A 180 -10.39 9.25 -10.12
CA PRO A 180 -11.02 8.73 -8.91
C PRO A 180 -11.86 7.47 -9.22
N PRO A 181 -11.88 6.45 -8.36
CA PRO A 181 -12.61 5.21 -8.65
C PRO A 181 -14.08 5.40 -9.01
N ALA A 182 -14.74 6.41 -8.44
CA ALA A 182 -16.14 6.73 -8.71
C ALA A 182 -16.38 7.27 -10.14
N GLU A 183 -15.34 7.68 -10.85
CA GLU A 183 -15.39 8.25 -12.21
C GLU A 183 -14.89 7.27 -13.28
N VAL A 184 -14.45 6.09 -12.87
CA VAL A 184 -13.98 5.03 -13.76
C VAL A 184 -15.13 4.07 -14.09
N SER A 185 -15.29 3.75 -15.36
CA SER A 185 -16.31 2.80 -15.82
C SER A 185 -15.83 1.34 -15.72
N ASP A 186 -16.76 0.40 -15.58
CA ASP A 186 -16.42 -1.03 -15.61
C ASP A 186 -15.73 -1.43 -16.92
N ASP A 187 -16.06 -0.79 -18.04
CA ASP A 187 -15.43 -1.06 -19.33
C ASP A 187 -13.98 -0.59 -19.36
N ASP A 188 -13.67 0.56 -18.76
CA ASP A 188 -12.28 1.02 -18.63
C ASP A 188 -11.47 0.09 -17.71
N ILE A 189 -12.09 -0.42 -16.63
CA ILE A 189 -11.46 -1.42 -15.74
C ILE A 189 -11.15 -2.70 -16.52
N ARG A 190 -12.08 -3.18 -17.37
CA ARG A 190 -11.83 -4.34 -18.23
C ARG A 190 -10.69 -4.11 -19.20
N LEU A 191 -10.56 -2.90 -19.77
CA LEU A 191 -9.43 -2.56 -20.64
C LEU A 191 -8.10 -2.65 -19.91
N VAL A 192 -8.02 -2.10 -18.69
CA VAL A 192 -6.83 -2.23 -17.84
C VAL A 192 -6.52 -3.70 -17.56
N LEU A 193 -7.50 -4.48 -17.10
CA LEU A 193 -7.30 -5.89 -16.74
C LEU A 193 -6.92 -6.76 -17.96
N ALA A 194 -7.41 -6.44 -19.15
CA ALA A 194 -6.99 -7.08 -20.38
C ALA A 194 -5.51 -6.79 -20.69
N ALA A 195 -5.08 -5.54 -20.56
CA ALA A 195 -3.69 -5.14 -20.76
C ALA A 195 -2.75 -5.76 -19.70
N VAL A 196 -3.19 -5.85 -18.43
CA VAL A 196 -2.48 -6.57 -17.36
C VAL A 196 -2.22 -8.02 -17.77
N ARG A 197 -3.26 -8.71 -18.24
CA ARG A 197 -3.15 -10.12 -18.66
C ARG A 197 -2.22 -10.28 -19.85
N GLU A 198 -2.39 -9.46 -20.89
CA GLU A 198 -1.56 -9.51 -22.10
C GLU A 198 -0.09 -9.30 -21.77
N THR A 199 0.22 -8.26 -20.99
CA THR A 199 1.60 -7.97 -20.55
C THR A 199 2.19 -9.12 -19.75
N ALA A 200 1.44 -9.69 -18.80
CA ALA A 200 1.90 -10.83 -18.01
C ALA A 200 2.08 -12.11 -18.85
N ASP A 201 1.24 -12.33 -19.86
CA ASP A 201 1.35 -13.44 -20.81
C ASP A 201 2.59 -13.28 -21.70
N GLU A 202 2.84 -12.08 -22.22
CA GLU A 202 4.01 -11.76 -23.05
C GLU A 202 5.33 -11.89 -22.29
N ALA A 203 5.36 -11.43 -21.03
CA ALA A 203 6.52 -11.57 -20.14
C ALA A 203 6.70 -13.01 -19.61
N GLY A 204 5.75 -13.92 -19.89
CA GLY A 204 5.83 -15.32 -19.47
C GLY A 204 5.70 -15.52 -17.97
N ILE A 205 4.98 -14.63 -17.28
CA ILE A 205 4.87 -14.67 -15.81
C ILE A 205 3.98 -15.83 -15.37
N SER A 206 4.48 -16.62 -14.41
CA SER A 206 3.77 -17.76 -13.81
C SER A 206 2.45 -17.36 -13.15
N MET A 207 1.44 -18.23 -13.24
CA MET A 207 0.13 -18.09 -12.57
C MET A 207 0.18 -18.39 -11.05
N GLU A 208 1.35 -18.76 -10.53
CA GLU A 208 1.53 -19.06 -9.11
C GLU A 208 1.39 -17.78 -8.28
N LYS A 209 0.54 -17.87 -7.26
CA LYS A 209 0.28 -16.76 -6.34
C LYS A 209 1.55 -16.44 -5.53
N ILE A 210 1.93 -15.17 -5.51
CA ILE A 210 2.92 -14.70 -4.55
C ILE A 210 2.28 -14.65 -3.16
N GLU A 211 2.80 -15.46 -2.24
CA GLU A 211 2.56 -15.32 -0.80
C GLU A 211 3.75 -14.57 -0.20
N ILE A 212 3.51 -13.35 0.30
CA ILE A 212 4.54 -12.52 0.93
C ILE A 212 4.23 -12.37 2.40
N ASP A 213 5.19 -12.75 3.22
CA ASP A 213 5.29 -12.26 4.59
C ASP A 213 6.08 -10.95 4.55
N ILE A 214 5.37 -9.85 4.82
CA ILE A 214 5.94 -8.50 4.70
C ILE A 214 7.06 -8.30 5.71
N SER A 215 6.94 -8.91 6.90
CA SER A 215 7.94 -8.78 7.94
C SER A 215 9.25 -9.47 7.54
N ASP A 216 9.15 -10.64 6.91
CA ASP A 216 10.31 -11.38 6.43
C ASP A 216 10.95 -10.72 5.21
N GLU A 217 10.15 -10.14 4.30
CA GLU A 217 10.69 -9.33 3.20
C GLU A 217 11.42 -8.07 3.69
N PHE A 218 10.91 -7.45 4.77
CA PHE A 218 11.57 -6.31 5.38
C PHE A 218 12.91 -6.73 6.00
N LYS A 219 12.95 -7.85 6.73
CA LYS A 219 14.19 -8.43 7.25
C LYS A 219 15.16 -8.70 6.11
N ASN A 220 14.77 -9.52 5.14
CA ASN A 220 15.58 -9.88 3.98
C ASN A 220 16.18 -8.64 3.28
N SER A 221 15.39 -7.58 3.09
CA SER A 221 15.87 -6.31 2.52
C SER A 221 16.99 -5.66 3.34
N VAL A 222 16.90 -5.71 4.67
CA VAL A 222 17.93 -5.18 5.57
C VAL A 222 19.19 -6.05 5.53
N GLU A 223 19.02 -7.36 5.53
CA GLU A 223 20.12 -8.34 5.46
C GLU A 223 20.93 -8.20 4.16
N ILE A 224 20.23 -8.13 3.03
CA ILE A 224 20.82 -7.93 1.70
C ILE A 224 21.60 -6.62 1.67
N ALA A 225 21.01 -5.53 2.18
CA ALA A 225 21.64 -4.22 2.21
C ALA A 225 22.91 -4.17 3.06
N LEU A 226 22.92 -4.85 4.20
CA LEU A 226 24.04 -4.84 5.14
C LEU A 226 25.08 -5.93 4.86
N GLY A 227 24.73 -6.95 4.08
CA GLY A 227 25.53 -8.15 3.89
C GLY A 227 25.76 -8.95 5.18
N ARG A 228 24.88 -8.77 6.18
CA ARG A 228 24.96 -9.43 7.50
C ARG A 228 23.58 -9.52 8.16
N GLU A 229 23.41 -10.57 8.96
CA GLU A 229 22.31 -10.73 9.92
C GLU A 229 22.44 -9.74 11.08
N ILE A 230 21.33 -9.11 11.49
CA ILE A 230 21.27 -8.20 12.66
C ILE A 230 20.17 -8.58 13.67
N TRP A 231 19.56 -9.76 13.55
CA TRP A 231 18.49 -10.29 14.43
C TRP A 231 18.87 -11.55 15.19
#